data_AF-A0A9P3LW85-F1
#
_entry.id   AF-A0A9P3LW85-F1
#
_cell.length_a   1.000
_cell.length_b   1.000
_cell.length_c   1.000
_cell.angle_alpha   90.00
_cell.angle_beta   90.00
_cell.angle_gamma   90.00
#
_symmetry.space_group_name_H-M   'P 1'
#
loop_
_entity.id
_entity.type
_entity.pdbx_description
1 polymer ?
#
loop_
_entity_poly.entity_id
_entity_poly.type
_entity_poly.pdbx_seq_one_letter_code
_entity_poly.pdbx_strand_id
1 'polypeptide(L)'
;MLKSQFHHYIPRFILKTFSDNFALTAVDSEFFATPKDLLKTSDLSKEQLVDLGRVKTKAKKKKGKNKGATRPLGQQSHHINVYHIENRTTVQSDVARAYGIDDMYRDISEEDCMKFEKLLAQLECVASNFIRKIWNGSDLSMTRTELQDMKKFLAIMMYRGPNRRGQYYNVMFDQVTFATIRMHMVHNNIRRIQDVWFENLKWLIKTPFQEIMDEAERAKSVATEVRAKNGARGNSLKEMRQYQGPIHVAELLDFYHQMTFYVCIWEAEEGSEFILSESCFGSFEGDGGVCFHNFFVVSPRYAIVLVRRDYMYGTMDTLPLRKSWFSESLHANPETVYVKGPPLRNFTVESHYTPNDIFKYTRIKVPKQDVFLVNSIFLDARRKFLTYKSSASMLKCLRFYDKVKHDKFLYKYDYSILKRQLFNDLNRTHSS
;
A
#
# COMPACT_ATOMS: atom_id res chain seq x y z
N MET A 1 22.94 21.84 5.50
CA MET A 1 21.74 21.15 6.02
C MET A 1 21.06 20.45 4.86
N LEU A 2 20.92 19.13 4.90
CA LEU A 2 20.08 18.39 3.94
C LEU A 2 18.63 18.83 4.13
N LYS A 3 17.95 19.12 3.01
CA LYS A 3 16.55 19.58 2.99
C LYS A 3 15.63 18.44 3.41
N SER A 4 14.67 18.71 4.30
CA SER A 4 13.59 17.76 4.65
C SER A 4 12.89 17.27 3.38
N GLN A 5 12.62 15.96 3.29
CA GLN A 5 11.95 15.34 2.15
C GLN A 5 10.56 14.83 2.53
N PHE A 6 9.56 15.21 1.73
CA PHE A 6 8.16 14.90 1.97
C PHE A 6 7.75 13.56 1.32
N HIS A 7 7.55 12.58 2.20
CA HIS A 7 7.14 11.18 2.09
C HIS A 7 5.66 10.90 1.96
N HIS A 8 5.14 10.35 0.86
CA HIS A 8 3.74 9.93 0.81
C HIS A 8 3.55 8.48 1.27
N TYR A 9 2.72 8.23 2.29
CA TYR A 9 2.38 6.84 2.68
C TYR A 9 1.54 6.16 1.58
N ILE A 10 0.58 6.92 1.02
CA ILE A 10 -0.23 6.53 -0.13
C ILE A 10 0.50 7.01 -1.39
N PRO A 11 0.91 6.11 -2.31
CA PRO A 11 1.60 6.49 -3.53
C PRO A 11 0.91 7.62 -4.27
N ARG A 12 1.67 8.62 -4.73
CA ARG A 12 1.12 9.80 -5.42
C ARG A 12 0.29 9.43 -6.64
N PHE A 13 0.71 8.40 -7.37
CA PHE A 13 -0.02 7.93 -8.53
C PHE A 13 -1.41 7.40 -8.17
N ILE A 14 -1.65 6.95 -6.93
CA ILE A 14 -2.98 6.55 -6.38
C ILE A 14 -3.78 7.76 -5.88
N LEU A 15 -3.12 8.79 -5.36
CA LEU A 15 -3.82 10.02 -4.97
C LEU A 15 -4.29 10.83 -6.17
N LYS A 16 -3.49 10.89 -7.25
CA LYS A 16 -3.86 11.58 -8.49
C LYS A 16 -5.21 11.10 -9.00
N THR A 17 -5.43 9.80 -8.96
CA THR A 17 -6.67 9.10 -9.34
C THR A 17 -7.95 9.60 -8.70
N PHE A 18 -7.86 10.11 -7.48
CA PHE A 18 -8.98 10.67 -6.75
C PHE A 18 -9.28 12.12 -7.15
N SER A 19 -8.36 12.75 -7.89
CA SER A 19 -8.52 14.10 -8.45
C SER A 19 -9.06 14.12 -9.89
N ASP A 20 -8.95 13.00 -10.60
CA ASP A 20 -9.15 12.88 -12.06
C ASP A 20 -10.59 13.19 -12.51
N ASN A 21 -10.92 13.93 -13.58
CA ASN A 21 -10.26 14.81 -14.57
C ASN A 21 -8.93 14.43 -15.28
N PHE A 22 -8.34 13.26 -15.08
CA PHE A 22 -7.09 12.89 -15.74
C PHE A 22 -7.36 11.86 -16.83
N ALA A 23 -7.40 12.34 -18.07
CA ALA A 23 -7.01 11.53 -19.22
C ALA A 23 -5.48 11.53 -19.23
N LEU A 24 -4.87 10.38 -18.93
CA LEU A 24 -3.43 10.20 -19.07
C LEU A 24 -3.04 10.35 -20.55
N THR A 25 -2.57 11.52 -20.95
CA THR A 25 -1.81 11.67 -22.20
C THR A 25 -0.40 11.11 -21.99
N ALA A 26 0.17 10.56 -23.06
CA ALA A 26 1.32 9.66 -23.07
C ALA A 26 2.69 10.28 -22.70
N VAL A 27 2.77 11.33 -21.87
CA VAL A 27 4.01 12.10 -21.65
C VAL A 27 4.67 11.85 -20.28
N ASP A 28 4.02 11.16 -19.34
CA ASP A 28 4.60 10.94 -17.99
C ASP A 28 5.59 9.75 -17.90
N SER A 29 6.05 9.19 -19.02
CA SER A 29 7.08 8.11 -19.03
C SER A 29 8.50 8.60 -18.72
N GLU A 30 8.74 9.90 -18.64
CA GLU A 30 10.09 10.46 -18.38
C GLU A 30 10.46 10.51 -16.88
N PHE A 31 9.55 10.17 -15.96
CA PHE A 31 9.83 10.22 -14.52
C PHE A 31 10.29 8.91 -13.87
N PHE A 32 10.33 7.81 -14.64
CA PHE A 32 10.90 6.55 -14.18
C PHE A 32 12.02 6.15 -15.13
N ALA A 33 13.25 6.52 -14.76
CA ALA A 33 14.44 6.10 -15.48
C ALA A 33 14.42 4.59 -15.71
N THR A 34 14.72 4.17 -16.93
CA THR A 34 14.96 2.76 -17.22
C THR A 34 16.22 2.31 -16.48
N PRO A 35 16.32 1.04 -16.02
CA PRO A 35 17.48 0.56 -15.27
C PRO A 35 18.83 0.61 -16.02
N LYS A 36 18.87 1.10 -17.27
CA LYS A 36 20.08 1.20 -18.10
C LYS A 36 20.83 2.52 -17.96
N ASP A 37 20.26 3.55 -17.32
CA ASP A 37 20.90 4.87 -17.22
C ASP A 37 21.73 5.08 -15.93
N LEU A 38 21.86 4.05 -15.08
CA LEU A 38 22.61 4.13 -13.81
C LEU A 38 24.07 3.63 -13.88
N LEU A 39 24.60 3.38 -15.07
CA LEU A 39 26.04 3.19 -15.26
C LEU A 39 26.49 3.85 -16.57
N LYS A 40 27.04 5.07 -16.47
CA LYS A 40 28.14 5.52 -17.33
C LYS A 40 28.82 6.78 -16.76
N THR A 41 30.11 6.57 -16.49
CA THR A 41 31.25 7.49 -16.65
C THR A 41 31.40 8.69 -15.71
N SER A 42 32.33 8.53 -14.76
CA SER A 42 33.36 9.51 -14.44
C SER A 42 34.25 9.78 -15.66
N ASP A 43 34.53 11.04 -15.98
CA ASP A 43 35.89 11.60 -15.98
C ASP A 43 35.93 13.07 -16.42
N LEU A 44 36.90 13.78 -15.83
CA LEU A 44 37.18 15.21 -15.87
C LEU A 44 37.86 15.65 -17.18
N SER A 45 37.60 16.87 -17.68
CA SER A 45 38.54 18.03 -17.60
C SER A 45 38.24 19.21 -18.57
N LYS A 46 38.22 20.41 -17.96
CA LYS A 46 38.80 21.74 -18.28
C LYS A 46 38.82 22.39 -19.71
N GLU A 47 38.54 23.71 -19.66
CA GLU A 47 39.06 24.85 -20.48
C GLU A 47 38.45 24.99 -21.91
N GLN A 48 38.14 26.16 -22.50
CA GLN A 48 38.37 27.60 -22.28
C GLN A 48 37.55 28.43 -23.31
N LEU A 49 37.59 29.79 -23.20
CA LEU A 49 37.26 30.88 -24.17
C LEU A 49 35.97 31.69 -23.89
N VAL A 50 36.01 32.86 -23.21
CA VAL A 50 36.44 34.25 -23.62
C VAL A 50 35.36 34.94 -24.47
N ASP A 51 34.50 35.81 -23.90
CA ASP A 51 34.60 37.27 -23.66
C ASP A 51 33.97 38.10 -24.79
N LEU A 52 33.16 39.11 -24.41
CA LEU A 52 32.99 40.42 -25.07
C LEU A 52 31.92 41.28 -24.34
N GLY A 53 32.38 41.96 -23.29
CA GLY A 53 32.28 43.42 -23.06
C GLY A 53 30.98 44.26 -23.16
N ARG A 54 30.67 44.91 -22.01
CA ARG A 54 30.24 46.33 -21.75
C ARG A 54 28.88 46.83 -22.31
N VAL A 55 28.02 47.53 -21.56
CA VAL A 55 28.17 48.89 -20.97
C VAL A 55 27.23 49.12 -19.75
N LYS A 56 27.67 49.98 -18.82
CA LYS A 56 27.03 50.41 -17.55
C LYS A 56 25.93 51.47 -17.74
N THR A 57 24.97 51.57 -16.81
CA THR A 57 24.61 52.83 -16.10
C THR A 57 23.73 52.60 -14.86
N LYS A 58 23.72 53.59 -13.95
CA LYS A 58 23.51 53.49 -12.50
C LYS A 58 22.06 53.70 -12.02
N ALA A 59 21.73 52.99 -10.92
CA ALA A 59 21.03 53.41 -9.69
C ALA A 59 19.58 53.96 -9.70
N LYS A 60 18.66 53.27 -8.98
CA LYS A 60 18.14 53.68 -7.63
C LYS A 60 17.03 52.73 -7.11
N LYS A 61 17.18 52.35 -5.83
CA LYS A 61 16.20 51.91 -4.79
C LYS A 61 14.79 51.44 -5.23
N LYS A 62 14.39 50.22 -4.79
CA LYS A 62 13.10 49.97 -4.10
C LYS A 62 12.93 48.54 -3.57
N LYS A 63 12.46 48.46 -2.31
CA LYS A 63 11.66 47.41 -1.65
C LYS A 63 12.12 45.95 -1.79
N GLY A 64 12.65 45.41 -0.70
CA GLY A 64 12.78 43.97 -0.47
C GLY A 64 11.41 43.30 -0.52
N LYS A 65 11.11 42.64 -1.63
CA LYS A 65 10.10 41.59 -1.73
C LYS A 65 10.80 40.27 -1.45
N ASN A 66 10.41 39.59 -0.37
CA ASN A 66 10.66 38.16 -0.18
C ASN A 66 10.10 37.44 -1.42
N LYS A 67 10.99 36.97 -2.29
CA LYS A 67 10.64 36.05 -3.37
C LYS A 67 10.45 34.68 -2.74
N GLY A 68 9.21 34.41 -2.30
CA GLY A 68 8.71 33.04 -2.23
C GLY A 68 8.91 32.41 -3.60
N ALA A 69 9.52 31.21 -3.61
CA ALA A 69 9.74 30.45 -4.83
C ALA A 69 8.40 30.26 -5.55
N THR A 70 8.18 31.03 -6.61
CA THR A 70 7.10 30.85 -7.56
C THR A 70 7.25 29.46 -8.17
N ARG A 71 6.26 28.59 -7.90
CA ARG A 71 6.07 27.31 -8.60
C ARG A 71 6.21 27.56 -10.12
N PRO A 72 6.87 26.68 -10.87
CA PRO A 72 6.91 26.78 -12.34
C PRO A 72 5.47 26.89 -12.87
N LEU A 73 5.22 27.85 -13.77
CA LEU A 73 3.95 27.94 -14.49
C LEU A 73 3.73 26.61 -15.23
N GLY A 74 2.68 25.86 -14.85
CA GLY A 74 2.27 24.65 -15.56
C GLY A 74 1.82 23.48 -14.68
N GLN A 75 2.10 23.47 -13.37
CA GLN A 75 1.65 22.38 -12.50
C GLN A 75 0.18 22.58 -12.11
N GLN A 76 -0.75 21.91 -12.81
CA GLN A 76 -2.18 21.90 -12.45
C GLN A 76 -2.35 21.42 -11.00
N SER A 77 -3.12 22.15 -10.19
CA SER A 77 -3.43 21.73 -8.83
C SER A 77 -4.53 20.67 -8.86
N HIS A 78 -4.18 19.47 -8.40
CA HIS A 78 -5.10 18.35 -8.28
C HIS A 78 -5.76 18.39 -6.91
N HIS A 79 -7.05 18.74 -6.86
CA HIS A 79 -7.81 18.84 -5.62
C HIS A 79 -8.56 17.55 -5.33
N ILE A 80 -8.47 17.09 -4.08
CA ILE A 80 -9.23 15.98 -3.54
C ILE A 80 -9.99 16.43 -2.29
N ASN A 81 -11.20 15.93 -2.07
CA ASN A 81 -11.90 16.20 -0.82
C ASN A 81 -11.27 15.36 0.28
N VAL A 82 -10.78 16.03 1.32
CA VAL A 82 -10.20 15.39 2.50
C VAL A 82 -10.98 15.82 3.73
N TYR A 83 -11.64 14.87 4.38
CA TYR A 83 -12.24 15.07 5.69
C TYR A 83 -11.23 14.76 6.79
N HIS A 84 -10.95 15.75 7.62
CA HIS A 84 -10.13 15.63 8.82
C HIS A 84 -11.03 15.21 9.98
N ILE A 85 -10.85 13.97 10.47
CA ILE A 85 -11.72 13.40 11.50
C ILE A 85 -11.58 14.14 12.84
N GLU A 86 -10.36 14.52 13.24
CA GLU A 86 -10.10 15.23 14.50
C GLU A 86 -10.72 16.63 14.49
N ASN A 87 -10.50 17.39 13.43
CA ASN A 87 -10.97 18.77 13.32
C ASN A 87 -12.43 18.86 12.82
N ARG A 88 -12.98 17.74 12.34
CA ARG A 88 -14.33 17.62 11.78
C ARG A 88 -14.59 18.56 10.61
N THR A 89 -13.58 18.76 9.76
CA THR A 89 -13.62 19.69 8.62
C THR A 89 -13.29 18.98 7.32
N THR A 90 -14.04 19.28 6.27
CA THR A 90 -13.66 18.93 4.88
C THR A 90 -12.88 20.07 4.26
N VAL A 91 -11.75 19.75 3.65
CA VAL A 91 -10.94 20.69 2.86
C VAL A 91 -10.64 20.09 1.49
N GLN A 92 -10.51 20.94 0.47
CA GLN A 92 -9.90 20.53 -0.79
C GLN A 92 -8.38 20.60 -0.65
N SER A 93 -7.74 19.44 -0.53
CA SER A 93 -6.28 19.35 -0.42
C SER A 93 -5.63 19.10 -1.77
N ASP A 94 -4.44 19.66 -1.97
CA ASP A 94 -3.53 19.27 -3.04
C ASP A 94 -3.03 17.84 -2.77
N VAL A 95 -3.08 16.97 -3.78
CA VAL A 95 -2.49 15.61 -3.78
C VAL A 95 -1.04 15.63 -3.27
N ALA A 96 -0.27 16.67 -3.61
CA ALA A 96 1.12 16.80 -3.19
C ALA A 96 1.32 16.95 -1.67
N ARG A 97 0.27 17.30 -0.92
CA ARG A 97 0.34 17.53 0.54
C ARG A 97 -0.50 16.55 1.36
N ALA A 98 -1.49 15.90 0.74
CA ALA A 98 -2.29 14.90 1.41
C ALA A 98 -1.46 13.64 1.70
N TYR A 99 -1.68 13.01 2.86
CA TYR A 99 -1.02 11.76 3.26
C TYR A 99 0.50 11.77 3.16
N GLY A 100 1.16 12.84 3.60
CA GLY A 100 2.62 12.86 3.66
C GLY A 100 3.23 13.02 5.06
N ILE A 101 4.49 12.61 5.17
CA ILE A 101 5.39 12.77 6.31
C ILE A 101 6.73 13.28 5.83
N ASP A 102 7.32 14.16 6.61
CA ASP A 102 8.71 14.48 6.46
C ASP A 102 9.62 13.31 6.89
N ASP A 103 10.67 13.06 6.09
CA ASP A 103 11.82 12.20 6.40
C ASP A 103 11.46 10.75 6.79
N MET A 104 10.45 10.16 6.14
CA MET A 104 9.95 8.81 6.46
C MET A 104 11.01 7.70 6.42
N TYR A 105 11.88 7.72 5.40
CA TYR A 105 12.91 6.69 5.17
C TYR A 105 14.33 7.21 5.40
N ARG A 106 14.48 8.36 6.06
CA ARG A 106 15.79 8.97 6.23
C ARG A 106 16.64 8.14 7.17
N ASP A 107 17.64 7.46 6.60
CA ASP A 107 18.63 6.72 7.36
C ASP A 107 19.91 7.53 7.48
N ILE A 108 20.14 8.11 8.65
CA ILE A 108 21.35 8.91 8.91
C ILE A 108 22.62 8.06 9.05
N SER A 109 22.48 6.73 9.10
CA SER A 109 23.62 5.80 9.20
C SER A 109 24.18 5.36 7.84
N GLU A 110 23.44 5.59 6.75
CA GLU A 110 23.88 5.30 5.37
C GLU A 110 24.42 6.57 4.71
N GLU A 111 25.46 6.42 3.88
CA GLU A 111 26.05 7.52 3.11
C GLU A 111 25.03 8.15 2.14
N ASP A 112 24.26 7.30 1.44
CA ASP A 112 23.06 7.69 0.72
C ASP A 112 21.83 7.47 1.62
N CYS A 113 21.56 8.46 2.47
CA CYS A 113 20.42 8.46 3.40
C CYS A 113 19.03 8.30 2.74
N MET A 114 18.96 8.34 1.40
CA MET A 114 17.75 8.19 0.57
C MET A 114 17.78 6.95 -0.33
N LYS A 115 18.77 6.07 -0.21
CA LYS A 115 18.90 4.83 -1.00
C LYS A 115 17.63 3.98 -1.00
N PHE A 116 16.88 4.00 0.09
CA PHE A 116 15.62 3.29 0.27
C PHE A 116 14.50 3.78 -0.65
N GLU A 117 14.44 5.09 -0.86
CA GLU A 117 13.46 5.70 -1.77
C GLU A 117 13.69 5.20 -3.20
N LYS A 118 14.95 5.08 -3.62
CA LYS A 118 15.28 4.58 -4.97
C LYS A 118 14.82 3.13 -5.19
N LEU A 119 14.97 2.28 -4.18
CA LEU A 119 14.53 0.88 -4.27
C LEU A 119 13.00 0.77 -4.24
N LEU A 120 12.32 1.57 -3.41
CA LEU A 120 10.85 1.65 -3.41
C LEU A 120 10.31 2.18 -4.73
N ALA A 121 10.97 3.16 -5.35
CA ALA A 121 10.56 3.74 -6.63
C ALA A 121 10.52 2.70 -7.76
N GLN A 122 11.40 1.69 -7.73
CA GLN A 122 11.37 0.58 -8.70
C GLN A 122 10.12 -0.28 -8.54
N LEU A 123 9.76 -0.66 -7.31
CA LEU A 123 8.53 -1.40 -7.02
C LEU A 123 7.28 -0.56 -7.34
N GLU A 124 7.30 0.73 -7.02
CA GLU A 124 6.25 1.67 -7.37
C GLU A 124 6.06 1.79 -8.88
N CYS A 125 7.14 1.79 -9.67
CA CYS A 125 7.08 1.82 -11.13
C CYS A 125 6.35 0.58 -11.67
N VAL A 126 6.76 -0.63 -11.26
CA VAL A 126 6.11 -1.89 -11.66
C VAL A 126 4.62 -1.87 -11.27
N ALA A 127 4.32 -1.47 -10.03
CA ALA A 127 2.95 -1.42 -9.56
C ALA A 127 2.07 -0.41 -10.31
N SER A 128 2.62 0.77 -10.60
CA SER A 128 1.93 1.83 -11.34
C SER A 128 1.56 1.40 -12.75
N ASN A 129 2.42 0.60 -13.42
CA ASN A 129 2.17 0.11 -14.75
C ASN A 129 0.94 -0.82 -14.81
N PHE A 130 0.82 -1.74 -13.86
CA PHE A 130 -0.37 -2.60 -13.81
C PHE A 130 -1.62 -1.84 -13.36
N ILE A 131 -1.52 -0.93 -12.40
CA ILE A 131 -2.67 -0.11 -11.98
C ILE A 131 -3.18 0.75 -13.15
N ARG A 132 -2.28 1.25 -14.01
CA ARG A 132 -2.67 1.90 -15.26
C ARG A 132 -3.40 0.96 -16.22
N LYS A 133 -3.00 -0.32 -16.31
CA LYS A 133 -3.75 -1.34 -17.07
C LYS A 133 -5.16 -1.55 -16.51
N ILE A 134 -5.32 -1.59 -15.18
CA ILE A 134 -6.64 -1.69 -14.52
C ILE A 134 -7.59 -0.60 -15.05
N TRP A 135 -7.09 0.60 -15.25
CA TRP A 135 -7.90 1.75 -15.60
C TRP A 135 -8.19 1.92 -17.08
N ASN A 136 -7.19 1.73 -17.93
CA ASN A 136 -7.29 2.06 -19.35
C ASN A 136 -8.14 1.05 -20.13
N GLY A 137 -8.81 0.11 -19.46
CA GLY A 137 -9.60 -0.94 -20.11
C GLY A 137 -8.75 -1.98 -20.84
N SER A 138 -7.42 -1.88 -20.79
CA SER A 138 -6.50 -2.77 -21.50
C SER A 138 -6.53 -4.20 -20.95
N ASP A 139 -5.87 -5.11 -21.67
CA ASP A 139 -5.60 -6.47 -21.20
C ASP A 139 -4.98 -6.45 -19.80
N LEU A 140 -5.57 -7.21 -18.88
CA LEU A 140 -5.15 -7.33 -17.49
C LEU A 140 -4.31 -8.57 -17.31
N SER A 141 -3.21 -8.65 -18.06
CA SER A 141 -2.22 -9.70 -17.93
C SER A 141 -0.99 -9.22 -17.15
N MET A 142 -0.47 -10.14 -16.33
CA MET A 142 0.83 -10.03 -15.67
C MET A 142 1.58 -11.35 -15.82
N THR A 143 2.88 -11.26 -16.05
CA THR A 143 3.79 -12.38 -15.80
C THR A 143 3.82 -12.74 -14.32
N ARG A 144 4.31 -13.94 -13.99
CA ARG A 144 4.52 -14.36 -12.60
C ARG A 144 5.41 -13.39 -11.84
N THR A 145 6.47 -12.93 -12.48
CA THR A 145 7.41 -11.97 -11.87
C THR A 145 6.72 -10.65 -11.57
N GLU A 146 5.97 -10.08 -12.52
CA GLU A 146 5.20 -8.85 -12.29
C GLU A 146 4.15 -9.02 -11.17
N LEU A 147 3.49 -10.18 -11.09
CA LEU A 147 2.54 -10.49 -10.02
C LEU A 147 3.24 -10.58 -8.65
N GLN A 148 4.41 -11.20 -8.58
CA GLN A 148 5.21 -11.29 -7.35
C GLN A 148 5.67 -9.90 -6.89
N ASP A 149 6.17 -9.08 -7.81
CA ASP A 149 6.60 -7.71 -7.53
C ASP A 149 5.42 -6.83 -7.08
N MET A 150 4.26 -6.99 -7.72
CA MET A 150 3.02 -6.31 -7.31
C MET A 150 2.62 -6.69 -5.88
N LYS A 151 2.56 -7.99 -5.56
CA LYS A 151 2.19 -8.44 -4.20
C LYS A 151 3.19 -7.93 -3.17
N LYS A 152 4.48 -8.02 -3.48
CA LYS A 152 5.56 -7.48 -2.65
C LYS A 152 5.38 -5.99 -2.40
N PHE A 153 5.08 -5.22 -3.45
CA PHE A 153 4.74 -3.81 -3.34
C PHE A 153 3.56 -3.57 -2.38
N LEU A 154 2.44 -4.27 -2.56
CA LEU A 154 1.24 -4.12 -1.71
C LEU A 154 1.54 -4.46 -0.23
N ALA A 155 2.28 -5.54 0.03
CA ALA A 155 2.69 -5.92 1.38
C ALA A 155 3.59 -4.87 2.02
N ILE A 156 4.53 -4.30 1.26
CA ILE A 156 5.39 -3.20 1.73
C ILE A 156 4.55 -1.94 2.00
N MET A 157 3.57 -1.61 1.16
CA MET A 157 2.68 -0.45 1.41
C MET A 157 1.91 -0.60 2.72
N MET A 158 1.44 -1.81 3.03
CA MET A 158 0.78 -2.10 4.30
C MET A 158 1.77 -1.99 5.47
N TYR A 159 2.94 -2.62 5.36
CA TYR A 159 3.94 -2.65 6.42
C TYR A 159 4.52 -1.26 6.74
N ARG A 160 4.71 -0.41 5.73
CA ARG A 160 5.20 0.97 5.91
C ARG A 160 4.12 1.91 6.44
N GLY A 161 2.86 1.46 6.52
CA GLY A 161 1.73 2.26 6.96
C GLY A 161 1.92 2.84 8.38
N PRO A 162 1.25 3.96 8.69
CA PRO A 162 1.45 4.69 9.94
C PRO A 162 1.16 3.85 11.19
N ASN A 163 0.24 2.88 11.11
CA ASN A 163 -0.06 1.97 12.21
C ASN A 163 1.11 1.08 12.57
N ARG A 164 1.62 0.33 11.58
CA ARG A 164 2.69 -0.64 11.80
C ARG A 164 3.97 0.08 12.20
N ARG A 165 4.31 1.19 11.52
CA ARG A 165 5.42 2.07 11.96
C ARG A 165 5.20 2.57 13.40
N GLY A 166 3.99 3.03 13.72
CA GLY A 166 3.63 3.51 15.05
C GLY A 166 3.78 2.45 16.15
N GLN A 167 3.56 1.17 15.85
CA GLN A 167 3.79 0.08 16.81
C GLN A 167 5.26 0.02 17.24
N TYR A 168 6.20 0.12 16.31
CA TYR A 168 7.63 0.13 16.63
C TYR A 168 8.08 1.43 17.31
N TYR A 169 7.61 2.58 16.83
CA TYR A 169 8.02 3.88 17.37
C TYR A 169 7.48 4.16 18.77
N ASN A 170 6.27 3.68 19.07
CA ASN A 170 5.61 3.86 20.36
C ASN A 170 5.68 2.61 21.25
N VAL A 171 6.36 1.55 20.80
CA VAL A 171 6.52 0.28 21.54
C VAL A 171 5.17 -0.36 21.92
N MET A 172 4.21 -0.32 21.00
CA MET A 172 2.85 -0.82 21.21
C MET A 172 2.73 -2.29 20.78
N PHE A 173 3.27 -3.19 21.60
CA PHE A 173 3.24 -4.64 21.37
C PHE A 173 2.67 -5.38 22.59
N ASP A 174 2.01 -6.51 22.36
CA ASP A 174 1.71 -7.44 23.44
C ASP A 174 3.01 -8.06 24.00
N GLN A 175 2.94 -8.65 25.19
CA GLN A 175 4.11 -9.19 25.89
C GLN A 175 4.83 -10.28 25.09
N VAL A 176 4.11 -11.12 24.35
CA VAL A 176 4.70 -12.23 23.59
C VAL A 176 5.46 -11.69 22.39
N THR A 177 4.83 -10.80 21.62
CA THR A 177 5.45 -10.16 20.45
C THR A 177 6.65 -9.30 20.86
N PHE A 178 6.53 -8.52 21.94
CA PHE A 178 7.64 -7.71 22.42
C PHE A 178 8.86 -8.57 22.82
N ALA A 179 8.64 -9.71 23.48
CA ALA A 179 9.71 -10.63 23.82
C ALA A 179 10.42 -11.19 22.57
N THR A 180 9.67 -11.54 21.52
CA THR A 180 10.27 -12.06 20.28
C THR A 180 11.04 -10.99 19.52
N ILE A 181 10.56 -9.74 19.52
CA ILE A 181 11.30 -8.60 18.97
C ILE A 181 12.63 -8.41 19.71
N ARG A 182 12.64 -8.43 21.06
CA ARG A 182 13.88 -8.31 21.83
C ARG A 182 14.89 -9.41 21.52
N MET A 183 14.43 -10.65 21.36
CA MET A 183 15.31 -11.74 20.96
C MET A 183 15.88 -11.48 19.56
N HIS A 184 15.05 -11.12 18.59
CA HIS A 184 15.51 -10.77 17.25
C HIS A 184 16.53 -9.63 17.26
N MET A 185 16.32 -8.61 18.11
CA MET A 185 17.28 -7.51 18.31
C MET A 185 18.64 -7.99 18.82
N VAL A 186 18.66 -8.86 19.84
CA VAL A 186 19.91 -9.43 20.38
C VAL A 186 20.65 -10.23 19.31
N HIS A 187 19.95 -11.07 18.55
CA HIS A 187 20.57 -11.92 17.52
C HIS A 187 21.15 -11.09 16.37
N ASN A 188 20.46 -10.03 15.97
CA ASN A 188 20.86 -9.19 14.84
C ASN A 188 21.64 -7.93 15.26
N ASN A 189 22.08 -7.85 16.52
CA ASN A 189 22.82 -6.71 17.08
C ASN A 189 22.10 -5.35 16.90
N ILE A 190 20.77 -5.35 16.92
CA ILE A 190 19.94 -4.15 16.76
C ILE A 190 19.75 -3.50 18.13
N ARG A 191 20.16 -2.23 18.25
CA ARG A 191 20.13 -1.52 19.55
C ARG A 191 18.78 -0.87 19.87
N ARG A 192 18.05 -0.39 18.86
CA ARG A 192 16.77 0.29 19.05
C ARG A 192 15.65 -0.46 18.36
N ILE A 193 14.48 -0.53 18.99
CA ILE A 193 13.33 -1.23 18.42
C ILE A 193 12.84 -0.59 17.11
N GLN A 194 13.01 0.73 16.95
CA GLN A 194 12.68 1.45 15.73
C GLN A 194 13.53 0.98 14.54
N ASP A 195 14.77 0.56 14.80
CA ASP A 195 15.67 0.04 13.77
C ASP A 195 15.19 -1.32 13.28
N VAL A 196 14.50 -2.12 14.11
CA VAL A 196 13.88 -3.39 13.65
C VAL A 196 12.86 -3.13 12.56
N TRP A 197 12.02 -2.11 12.72
CA TRP A 197 11.03 -1.76 11.68
C TRP A 197 11.71 -1.50 10.34
N PHE A 198 12.82 -0.75 10.41
CA PHE A 198 13.56 -0.30 9.26
C PHE A 198 14.37 -1.44 8.59
N GLU A 199 15.05 -2.26 9.38
CA GLU A 199 15.81 -3.41 8.88
C GLU A 199 14.90 -4.48 8.25
N ASN A 200 13.73 -4.73 8.83
CA ASN A 200 12.71 -5.59 8.21
C ASN A 200 12.29 -5.03 6.83
N LEU A 201 12.02 -3.72 6.73
CA LEU A 201 11.67 -3.07 5.47
C LEU A 201 12.81 -3.18 4.45
N LYS A 202 14.05 -2.93 4.88
CA LYS A 202 15.27 -3.04 4.08
C LYS A 202 15.42 -4.42 3.47
N TRP A 203 15.27 -5.43 4.31
CA TRP A 203 15.38 -6.82 3.91
C TRP A 203 14.27 -7.18 2.93
N LEU A 204 13.00 -6.93 3.27
CA LEU A 204 11.87 -7.20 2.37
C LEU A 204 12.07 -6.58 0.99
N ILE A 205 12.49 -5.31 0.90
CA ILE A 205 12.69 -4.64 -0.39
C ILE A 205 13.81 -5.31 -1.20
N LYS A 206 14.96 -5.61 -0.58
CA LYS A 206 16.16 -6.09 -1.29
C LYS A 206 16.13 -7.58 -1.62
N THR A 207 15.44 -8.37 -0.81
CA THR A 207 15.47 -9.83 -0.92
C THR A 207 14.56 -10.29 -2.07
N PRO A 208 15.05 -11.13 -3.00
CA PRO A 208 14.23 -11.75 -4.03
C PRO A 208 13.03 -12.51 -3.46
N PHE A 209 11.93 -12.57 -4.20
CA PHE A 209 10.69 -13.18 -3.74
C PHE A 209 10.89 -14.62 -3.23
N GLN A 210 11.60 -15.47 -3.99
CA GLN A 210 11.79 -16.87 -3.63
C GLN A 210 12.57 -17.03 -2.32
N GLU A 211 13.62 -16.22 -2.12
CA GLU A 211 14.41 -16.26 -0.88
C GLU A 211 13.56 -15.88 0.34
N ILE A 212 12.61 -14.95 0.21
CA ILE A 212 11.66 -14.64 1.29
C ILE A 212 10.75 -15.84 1.60
N MET A 213 10.29 -16.55 0.57
CA MET A 213 9.44 -17.74 0.75
C MET A 213 10.21 -18.88 1.41
N ASP A 214 11.44 -19.13 0.98
CA ASP A 214 12.32 -20.16 1.56
C ASP A 214 12.65 -19.85 3.03
N GLU A 215 12.89 -18.57 3.35
CA GLU A 215 13.10 -18.10 4.71
C GLU A 215 11.88 -18.37 5.61
N ALA A 216 10.67 -18.11 5.09
CA ALA A 216 9.42 -18.37 5.82
C ALA A 216 9.20 -19.86 6.07
N GLU A 217 9.50 -20.73 5.10
CA GLU A 217 9.44 -22.17 5.30
C GLU A 217 10.46 -22.64 6.35
N ARG A 218 11.68 -22.08 6.36
CA ARG A 218 12.66 -22.34 7.41
C ARG A 218 12.13 -21.97 8.80
N ALA A 219 11.50 -20.81 8.93
CA ALA A 219 10.92 -20.37 10.20
C ALA A 219 9.82 -21.33 10.70
N LYS A 220 8.98 -21.86 9.80
CA LYS A 220 7.97 -22.86 10.15
C LYS A 220 8.57 -24.22 10.54
N SER A 221 9.64 -24.64 9.88
CA SER A 221 10.36 -25.87 10.24
C SER A 221 10.91 -25.80 11.67
N VAL A 222 11.50 -24.66 12.07
CA VAL A 222 11.92 -24.43 13.46
C VAL A 222 10.76 -24.59 14.44
N ALA A 223 9.59 -24.00 14.14
CA ALA A 223 8.40 -24.15 14.99
C ALA A 223 7.98 -25.62 15.13
N THR A 224 8.03 -26.37 14.02
CA THR A 224 7.66 -27.78 13.95
C THR A 224 8.60 -28.65 14.80
N GLU A 225 9.91 -28.41 14.73
CA GLU A 225 10.90 -29.12 15.55
C GLU A 225 10.72 -28.84 17.04
N VAL A 226 10.45 -27.58 17.42
CA VAL A 226 10.21 -27.21 18.82
C VAL A 226 8.96 -27.91 19.36
N ARG A 227 7.91 -28.06 18.55
CA ARG A 227 6.71 -28.81 18.95
C ARG A 227 6.98 -30.28 19.15
N ALA A 228 7.71 -30.89 18.22
CA ALA A 228 8.08 -32.31 18.32
C ALA A 228 8.84 -32.59 19.63
N LYS A 229 9.70 -31.65 20.07
CA LYS A 229 10.44 -31.75 21.34
C LYS A 229 9.57 -31.50 22.58
N ASN A 230 8.62 -30.56 22.51
CA ASN A 230 7.88 -30.08 23.68
C ASN A 230 6.48 -30.67 23.85
N GLY A 231 6.01 -31.53 22.94
CA GLY A 231 4.65 -32.09 22.96
C GLY A 231 3.53 -31.04 22.82
N ALA A 232 3.87 -29.83 22.36
CA ALA A 232 2.94 -28.70 22.28
C ALA A 232 2.05 -28.78 21.04
N ARG A 233 0.77 -28.40 21.19
CA ARG A 233 -0.19 -28.26 20.08
C ARG A 233 -0.48 -26.78 19.83
N GLY A 234 -0.24 -26.30 18.61
CA GLY A 234 -0.69 -24.98 18.14
C GLY A 234 0.28 -24.22 17.24
N ASN A 235 -0.23 -23.24 16.49
CA ASN A 235 0.36 -22.14 15.71
C ASN A 235 1.34 -21.10 16.30
N SER A 236 1.89 -21.24 17.50
CA SER A 236 2.15 -20.02 18.30
C SER A 236 3.49 -19.33 18.01
N LEU A 237 3.49 -17.99 17.98
CA LEU A 237 4.70 -17.14 17.92
C LEU A 237 5.72 -17.51 19.04
N LYS A 238 5.25 -18.17 20.10
CA LYS A 238 6.06 -18.69 21.20
C LYS A 238 6.98 -19.84 20.78
N GLU A 239 6.57 -20.71 19.86
CA GLU A 239 7.43 -21.79 19.37
C GLU A 239 8.50 -21.29 18.41
N MET A 240 8.22 -20.19 17.71
CA MET A 240 9.15 -19.56 16.76
C MET A 240 10.17 -18.63 17.41
N ARG A 241 10.23 -18.58 18.75
CA ARG A 241 11.22 -17.79 19.50
C ARG A 241 12.67 -18.18 19.20
N GLN A 242 12.89 -19.40 18.71
CA GLN A 242 14.20 -19.92 18.35
C GLN A 242 14.62 -19.58 16.91
N TYR A 243 13.76 -18.93 16.14
CA TYR A 243 14.12 -18.48 14.80
C TYR A 243 15.09 -17.29 14.88
N GLN A 244 16.20 -17.40 14.15
CA GLN A 244 17.32 -16.44 14.17
C GLN A 244 17.62 -15.90 12.77
N GLY A 245 16.60 -15.63 11.97
CA GLY A 245 16.80 -15.09 10.63
C GLY A 245 16.92 -13.56 10.57
N PRO A 246 17.10 -13.03 9.34
CA PRO A 246 17.43 -11.62 9.09
C PRO A 246 16.25 -10.66 9.24
N ILE A 247 15.03 -11.18 9.36
CA ILE A 247 13.79 -10.42 9.55
C ILE A 247 13.07 -10.91 10.80
N HIS A 248 12.31 -10.06 11.48
CA HIS A 248 11.48 -10.51 12.59
C HIS A 248 10.40 -11.50 12.11
N VAL A 249 10.27 -12.63 12.81
CA VAL A 249 9.44 -13.77 12.36
C VAL A 249 7.97 -13.44 12.16
N ALA A 250 7.39 -12.53 12.95
CA ALA A 250 5.99 -12.15 12.77
C ALA A 250 5.77 -11.43 11.43
N GLU A 251 6.70 -10.53 11.07
CA GLU A 251 6.63 -9.77 9.82
C GLU A 251 6.91 -10.67 8.61
N LEU A 252 7.82 -11.65 8.75
CA LEU A 252 8.07 -12.66 7.73
C LEU A 252 6.82 -13.52 7.45
N LEU A 253 6.11 -13.95 8.50
CA LEU A 253 4.89 -14.73 8.34
C LEU A 253 3.73 -13.90 7.80
N ASP A 254 3.55 -12.66 8.27
CA ASP A 254 2.56 -11.73 7.72
C ASP A 254 2.79 -11.54 6.21
N PHE A 255 4.05 -11.33 5.79
CA PHE A 255 4.41 -11.25 4.37
C PHE A 255 4.11 -12.56 3.63
N TYR A 256 4.58 -13.70 4.14
CA TYR A 256 4.35 -15.02 3.54
C TYR A 256 2.86 -15.27 3.31
N HIS A 257 2.02 -15.03 4.33
CA HIS A 257 0.58 -15.22 4.22
C HIS A 257 -0.02 -14.34 3.14
N GLN A 258 0.41 -13.09 3.00
CA GLN A 258 -0.08 -12.23 1.92
C GLN A 258 0.34 -12.72 0.54
N MET A 259 1.52 -13.31 0.41
CA MET A 259 1.99 -13.83 -0.86
C MET A 259 1.16 -15.04 -1.34
N THR A 260 0.57 -15.80 -0.42
CA THR A 260 -0.30 -16.94 -0.75
C THR A 260 -1.73 -16.54 -1.14
N PHE A 261 -2.11 -15.28 -0.95
CA PHE A 261 -3.44 -14.79 -1.33
C PHE A 261 -3.54 -14.69 -2.85
N TYR A 262 -4.72 -14.91 -3.41
CA TYR A 262 -4.94 -14.64 -4.83
C TYR A 262 -5.42 -13.19 -5.03
N VAL A 263 -5.23 -12.66 -6.24
CA VAL A 263 -5.54 -11.27 -6.57
C VAL A 263 -6.88 -11.18 -7.30
N CYS A 264 -7.77 -10.34 -6.81
CA CYS A 264 -9.02 -9.92 -7.45
C CYS A 264 -8.94 -8.46 -7.88
N ILE A 265 -9.54 -8.12 -9.02
CA ILE A 265 -9.72 -6.74 -9.47
C ILE A 265 -11.20 -6.38 -9.37
N TRP A 266 -11.53 -5.52 -8.42
CA TRP A 266 -12.89 -5.08 -8.14
C TRP A 266 -13.17 -3.73 -8.80
N GLU A 267 -14.30 -3.64 -9.47
CA GLU A 267 -14.82 -2.44 -10.11
C GLU A 267 -16.13 -2.02 -9.45
N ALA A 268 -16.18 -0.81 -8.88
CA ALA A 268 -17.38 -0.28 -8.26
C ALA A 268 -18.50 -0.12 -9.31
N GLU A 269 -19.71 -0.58 -8.96
CA GLU A 269 -20.90 -0.34 -9.76
C GLU A 269 -21.18 1.18 -9.88
N GLU A 270 -21.73 1.58 -11.03
CA GLU A 270 -22.04 2.98 -11.34
C GLU A 270 -22.89 3.66 -10.24
N GLY A 271 -22.47 4.86 -9.83
CA GLY A 271 -23.11 5.60 -8.75
C GLY A 271 -22.70 5.17 -7.34
N SER A 272 -21.67 4.33 -7.22
CA SER A 272 -20.90 4.08 -6.00
C SER A 272 -19.41 4.36 -6.23
N GLU A 273 -18.65 4.54 -5.15
CA GLU A 273 -17.20 4.72 -5.24
C GLU A 273 -16.51 4.15 -3.99
N PHE A 274 -15.28 3.67 -4.15
CA PHE A 274 -14.39 3.38 -3.04
C PHE A 274 -13.81 4.66 -2.46
N ILE A 275 -13.70 4.73 -1.13
CA ILE A 275 -13.03 5.83 -0.44
C ILE A 275 -11.58 5.48 -0.11
N LEU A 276 -10.74 6.50 0.09
CA LEU A 276 -9.42 6.34 0.69
C LEU A 276 -9.43 6.76 2.15
N SER A 277 -8.56 6.14 2.91
CA SER A 277 -8.16 6.55 4.24
C SER A 277 -6.68 6.23 4.42
N GLU A 278 -6.08 6.59 5.56
CA GLU A 278 -4.69 6.23 5.87
C GLU A 278 -4.44 4.71 5.95
N SER A 279 -5.49 3.89 5.85
CA SER A 279 -5.39 2.42 5.84
C SER A 279 -5.99 1.79 4.60
N CYS A 280 -6.04 2.53 3.50
CA CYS A 280 -6.38 1.98 2.20
C CYS A 280 -5.38 0.92 1.69
N PHE A 281 -4.21 0.75 2.33
CA PHE A 281 -3.29 -0.37 2.09
C PHE A 281 -3.33 -1.33 3.29
N GLY A 282 -4.15 -2.38 3.16
CA GLY A 282 -4.22 -3.47 4.14
C GLY A 282 -5.19 -3.26 5.29
N SER A 283 -6.26 -2.47 5.10
CA SER A 283 -7.48 -2.79 5.86
C SER A 283 -8.04 -4.10 5.33
N PHE A 284 -8.60 -4.89 6.24
CA PHE A 284 -9.01 -6.23 5.92
C PHE A 284 -10.36 -6.57 6.49
N GLU A 285 -11.00 -7.54 5.86
CA GLU A 285 -12.05 -8.33 6.45
C GLU A 285 -11.43 -9.59 7.08
N GLY A 286 -11.78 -9.91 8.32
CA GLY A 286 -11.36 -11.15 8.96
C GLY A 286 -12.14 -11.49 10.22
N ASP A 287 -11.77 -12.62 10.82
CA ASP A 287 -12.29 -13.09 12.11
C ASP A 287 -11.25 -13.92 12.87
N GLY A 288 -11.23 -13.84 14.19
CA GLY A 288 -10.30 -14.60 15.02
C GLY A 288 -8.81 -14.42 14.66
N GLY A 289 -8.43 -13.26 14.11
CA GLY A 289 -7.07 -12.99 13.60
C GLY A 289 -6.78 -13.57 12.20
N VAL A 290 -7.76 -14.22 11.58
CA VAL A 290 -7.69 -14.73 10.21
C VAL A 290 -8.24 -13.67 9.26
N CYS A 291 -7.41 -13.22 8.33
CA CYS A 291 -7.83 -12.35 7.23
C CYS A 291 -8.48 -13.16 6.10
N PHE A 292 -9.67 -12.74 5.65
CA PHE A 292 -10.34 -13.26 4.45
C PHE A 292 -9.99 -12.42 3.22
N HIS A 293 -10.06 -11.09 3.34
CA HIS A 293 -9.83 -10.14 2.24
C HIS A 293 -8.97 -8.98 2.72
N ASN A 294 -7.91 -8.64 2.00
CA ASN A 294 -7.18 -7.37 2.15
C ASN A 294 -7.54 -6.44 1.00
N PHE A 295 -7.94 -5.21 1.34
CA PHE A 295 -8.36 -4.21 0.36
C PHE A 295 -7.24 -3.22 0.07
N PHE A 296 -7.02 -2.97 -1.22
CA PHE A 296 -6.08 -1.98 -1.75
C PHE A 296 -6.82 -1.09 -2.74
N VAL A 297 -7.35 0.03 -2.26
CA VAL A 297 -8.08 0.98 -3.12
C VAL A 297 -7.08 1.74 -3.98
N VAL A 298 -7.23 1.62 -5.30
CA VAL A 298 -6.33 2.25 -6.28
C VAL A 298 -6.99 3.39 -7.05
N SER A 299 -8.33 3.48 -7.02
CA SER A 299 -9.10 4.64 -7.50
C SER A 299 -10.51 4.64 -6.90
N PRO A 300 -11.31 5.71 -7.09
CA PRO A 300 -12.72 5.69 -6.70
C PRO A 300 -13.51 4.55 -7.37
N ARG A 301 -13.07 4.07 -8.54
CA ARG A 301 -13.74 3.02 -9.31
C ARG A 301 -13.13 1.63 -9.07
N TYR A 302 -11.86 1.53 -8.71
CA TYR A 302 -11.15 0.24 -8.68
C TYR A 302 -10.45 -0.04 -7.36
N ALA A 303 -10.53 -1.30 -6.92
CA ALA A 303 -9.76 -1.84 -5.82
C ALA A 303 -9.06 -3.14 -6.25
N ILE A 304 -7.84 -3.33 -5.79
CA ILE A 304 -7.18 -4.64 -5.81
C ILE A 304 -7.53 -5.32 -4.48
N VAL A 305 -8.00 -6.55 -4.52
CA VAL A 305 -8.37 -7.31 -3.33
C VAL A 305 -7.54 -8.57 -3.28
N LEU A 306 -6.73 -8.72 -2.24
CA LEU A 306 -6.07 -10.00 -1.97
C LEU A 306 -7.03 -10.85 -1.16
N VAL A 307 -7.29 -12.06 -1.61
CA VAL A 307 -8.26 -12.95 -0.98
C VAL A 307 -7.57 -14.25 -0.59
N ARG A 308 -7.84 -14.70 0.63
CA ARG A 308 -7.22 -15.89 1.19
C ARG A 308 -7.68 -17.14 0.44
N ARG A 309 -6.74 -17.91 -0.07
CA ARG A 309 -7.02 -19.13 -0.86
C ARG A 309 -7.70 -20.22 -0.03
N ASP A 310 -7.29 -20.38 1.23
CA ASP A 310 -7.88 -21.35 2.17
C ASP A 310 -9.40 -21.16 2.32
N TYR A 311 -9.85 -19.91 2.25
CA TYR A 311 -11.26 -19.54 2.34
C TYR A 311 -12.04 -20.07 1.11
N MET A 312 -11.49 -19.92 -0.10
CA MET A 312 -12.15 -20.38 -1.33
C MET A 312 -12.30 -21.89 -1.44
N TYR A 313 -11.42 -22.66 -0.80
CA TYR A 313 -11.44 -24.12 -0.90
C TYR A 313 -12.21 -24.80 0.23
N GLY A 314 -12.95 -24.04 1.04
CA GLY A 314 -13.70 -24.57 2.19
C GLY A 314 -12.80 -25.16 3.29
N THR A 315 -11.47 -25.04 3.17
CA THR A 315 -10.54 -25.59 4.16
C THR A 315 -10.68 -24.90 5.52
N MET A 316 -11.26 -23.69 5.55
CA MET A 316 -11.56 -22.94 6.77
C MET A 316 -12.90 -23.32 7.42
N ASP A 317 -13.74 -24.13 6.77
CA ASP A 317 -15.08 -24.50 7.29
C ASP A 317 -15.01 -25.35 8.57
N THR A 318 -13.85 -25.95 8.83
CA THR A 318 -13.57 -26.72 10.05
C THR A 318 -13.22 -25.83 11.25
N LEU A 319 -12.92 -24.56 11.02
CA LEU A 319 -12.59 -23.60 12.06
C LEU A 319 -13.86 -22.87 12.52
N PRO A 320 -13.97 -22.49 13.81
CA PRO A 320 -15.10 -21.74 14.34
C PRO A 320 -15.02 -20.25 13.95
N LEU A 321 -14.92 -19.98 12.65
CA LEU A 321 -14.85 -18.64 12.07
C LEU A 321 -16.20 -18.26 11.48
N ARG A 322 -16.56 -16.98 11.53
CA ARG A 322 -17.69 -16.46 10.78
C ARG A 322 -17.45 -16.60 9.27
N LYS A 323 -18.53 -16.67 8.51
CA LYS A 323 -18.48 -16.55 7.04
C LYS A 323 -18.04 -15.16 6.60
N SER A 324 -17.43 -15.09 5.41
CA SER A 324 -17.15 -13.81 4.73
C SER A 324 -18.43 -12.98 4.59
N TRP A 325 -18.28 -11.67 4.66
CA TRP A 325 -19.33 -10.72 4.34
C TRP A 325 -19.56 -10.57 2.84
N PHE A 326 -18.54 -10.85 2.02
CA PHE A 326 -18.62 -10.81 0.56
C PHE A 326 -18.91 -12.19 -0.02
N SER A 327 -19.76 -12.22 -1.03
CA SER A 327 -20.15 -13.44 -1.74
C SER A 327 -18.99 -14.02 -2.55
N GLU A 328 -19.06 -15.33 -2.82
CA GLU A 328 -18.10 -16.04 -3.69
C GLU A 328 -18.13 -15.54 -5.14
N SER A 329 -19.24 -14.92 -5.58
CA SER A 329 -19.31 -14.30 -6.91
C SER A 329 -18.35 -13.12 -7.07
N LEU A 330 -17.83 -12.56 -5.97
CA LEU A 330 -16.80 -11.53 -6.00
C LEU A 330 -15.37 -12.10 -6.07
N HIS A 331 -15.24 -13.41 -6.22
CA HIS A 331 -13.97 -14.12 -6.32
C HIS A 331 -13.82 -14.68 -7.73
N ALA A 332 -12.74 -14.31 -8.42
CA ALA A 332 -12.41 -14.86 -9.73
C ALA A 332 -10.94 -15.25 -9.76
N ASN A 333 -10.67 -16.52 -10.06
CA ASN A 333 -9.30 -16.97 -10.32
C ASN A 333 -8.83 -16.40 -11.66
N PRO A 334 -7.57 -15.94 -11.76
CA PRO A 334 -7.02 -15.57 -13.05
C PRO A 334 -6.91 -16.80 -13.95
N GLU A 335 -7.17 -16.60 -15.24
CA GLU A 335 -6.78 -17.58 -16.25
C GLU A 335 -5.24 -17.60 -16.28
N THR A 336 -4.64 -18.76 -16.05
CA THR A 336 -3.19 -18.90 -16.01
C THR A 336 -2.71 -19.66 -17.24
N VAL A 337 -1.86 -19.01 -18.04
CA VAL A 337 -1.17 -19.59 -19.19
C VAL A 337 0.25 -19.94 -18.76
N TYR A 338 0.49 -21.24 -18.58
CA TYR A 338 1.79 -21.75 -18.15
C TYR A 338 2.70 -22.01 -19.35
N VAL A 339 3.95 -21.56 -19.28
CA VAL A 339 4.91 -21.72 -20.38
C VAL A 339 5.29 -23.19 -20.60
N LYS A 340 5.37 -23.97 -19.51
CA LYS A 340 5.73 -25.40 -19.54
C LYS A 340 4.52 -26.34 -19.60
N GLY A 341 3.33 -25.82 -19.89
CA GLY A 341 2.06 -26.53 -19.72
C GLY A 341 1.52 -26.44 -18.29
N PRO A 342 0.30 -26.93 -18.01
CA PRO A 342 -0.29 -26.89 -16.68
C PRO A 342 0.35 -27.92 -15.73
N PRO A 343 0.47 -27.62 -14.43
CA PRO A 343 1.07 -28.54 -13.47
C PRO A 343 0.29 -29.85 -13.37
N LEU A 344 0.99 -30.96 -13.56
CA LEU A 344 0.45 -32.30 -13.31
C LEU A 344 0.29 -32.52 -11.80
N ARG A 345 -0.75 -33.26 -11.38
CA ARG A 345 -1.17 -33.44 -9.98
C ARG A 345 -0.09 -33.94 -8.99
N ASN A 346 1.04 -34.47 -9.47
CA ASN A 346 2.03 -35.19 -8.67
C ASN A 346 3.46 -34.59 -8.71
N PHE A 347 3.66 -33.35 -9.16
CA PHE A 347 5.00 -32.74 -9.23
C PHE A 347 5.27 -31.76 -8.10
N THR A 348 6.54 -31.64 -7.72
CA THR A 348 7.03 -30.53 -6.90
C THR A 348 6.80 -29.23 -7.66
N VAL A 349 5.94 -28.41 -7.06
CA VAL A 349 5.38 -27.14 -7.53
C VAL A 349 6.42 -26.23 -8.20
N GLU A 350 7.66 -26.23 -7.70
CA GLU A 350 8.75 -25.33 -8.13
C GLU A 350 9.36 -25.67 -9.49
N SER A 351 9.38 -26.95 -9.90
CA SER A 351 10.03 -27.36 -11.17
C SER A 351 9.21 -26.99 -12.41
N HIS A 352 7.91 -26.78 -12.24
CA HIS A 352 6.96 -26.61 -13.33
C HIS A 352 6.61 -25.15 -13.64
N TYR A 353 6.76 -24.26 -12.66
CA TYR A 353 6.47 -22.85 -12.86
C TYR A 353 7.63 -22.11 -13.50
N THR A 354 7.29 -21.05 -14.24
CA THR A 354 8.29 -20.17 -14.84
C THR A 354 8.02 -18.71 -14.48
N PRO A 355 9.08 -17.87 -14.41
CA PRO A 355 8.93 -16.42 -14.24
C PRO A 355 8.02 -15.74 -15.29
N ASN A 356 7.82 -16.40 -16.44
CA ASN A 356 7.09 -15.91 -17.60
C ASN A 356 5.66 -16.48 -17.72
N ASP A 357 5.20 -17.30 -16.77
CA ASP A 357 3.79 -17.73 -16.76
C ASP A 357 2.88 -16.49 -16.70
N ILE A 358 1.80 -16.48 -17.48
CA ILE A 358 0.93 -15.31 -17.62
C ILE A 358 -0.36 -15.53 -16.85
N PHE A 359 -0.72 -14.56 -16.01
CA PHE A 359 -1.99 -14.49 -15.28
C PHE A 359 -2.87 -13.43 -15.92
N LYS A 360 -4.02 -13.82 -16.46
CA LYS A 360 -5.03 -12.90 -17.02
C LYS A 360 -6.17 -12.71 -16.04
N TYR A 361 -6.46 -11.46 -15.72
CA TYR A 361 -7.48 -11.08 -14.76
C TYR A 361 -8.71 -10.50 -15.44
N THR A 362 -9.86 -10.63 -14.78
CA THR A 362 -11.10 -9.96 -15.15
C THR A 362 -11.43 -8.89 -14.12
N ARG A 363 -12.16 -7.86 -14.55
CA ARG A 363 -12.75 -6.87 -13.64
C ARG A 363 -14.08 -7.41 -13.16
N ILE A 364 -14.23 -7.53 -11.84
CA ILE A 364 -15.47 -7.98 -11.21
C ILE A 364 -16.28 -6.75 -10.84
N LYS A 365 -17.47 -6.60 -11.44
CA LYS A 365 -18.39 -5.53 -11.04
C LYS A 365 -18.95 -5.84 -9.64
N VAL A 366 -18.66 -4.95 -8.70
CA VAL A 366 -19.04 -5.07 -7.29
C VAL A 366 -20.33 -4.31 -7.05
N PRO A 367 -21.40 -4.95 -6.55
CA PRO A 367 -22.65 -4.28 -6.21
C PRO A 367 -22.44 -3.09 -5.27
N LYS A 368 -23.26 -2.04 -5.40
CA LYS A 368 -23.14 -0.82 -4.55
C LYS A 368 -23.09 -1.14 -3.06
N GLN A 369 -23.88 -2.12 -2.60
CA GLN A 369 -23.94 -2.50 -1.19
C GLN A 369 -22.59 -3.05 -0.69
N ASP A 370 -21.92 -3.84 -1.51
CA ASP A 370 -20.60 -4.41 -1.19
C ASP A 370 -19.52 -3.34 -1.24
N VAL A 371 -19.59 -2.38 -2.19
CA VAL A 371 -18.71 -1.21 -2.19
C VAL A 371 -18.88 -0.40 -0.89
N PHE A 372 -20.12 -0.14 -0.47
CA PHE A 372 -20.38 0.55 0.79
C PHE A 372 -19.96 -0.24 2.03
N LEU A 373 -19.98 -1.58 1.95
CA LEU A 373 -19.50 -2.44 3.02
C LEU A 373 -17.96 -2.40 3.14
N VAL A 374 -17.24 -2.41 2.01
CA VAL A 374 -15.78 -2.16 2.00
C VAL A 374 -15.49 -0.80 2.61
N ASN A 375 -16.20 0.25 2.18
CA ASN A 375 -16.01 1.58 2.75
C ASN A 375 -16.33 1.63 4.25
N SER A 376 -17.31 0.84 4.72
CA SER A 376 -17.63 0.71 6.14
C SER A 376 -16.47 0.14 6.96
N ILE A 377 -15.68 -0.77 6.39
CA ILE A 377 -14.42 -1.25 7.01
C ILE A 377 -13.45 -0.09 7.20
N PHE A 378 -13.26 0.75 6.17
CA PHE A 378 -12.38 1.93 6.28
C PHE A 378 -12.89 2.96 7.28
N LEU A 379 -14.21 3.17 7.33
CA LEU A 379 -14.85 4.09 8.28
C LEU A 379 -14.72 3.62 9.73
N ASP A 380 -14.75 2.30 9.98
CA ASP A 380 -14.61 1.73 11.31
C ASP A 380 -13.15 1.59 11.76
N ALA A 381 -12.17 1.72 10.87
CA ALA A 381 -10.76 1.50 11.21
C ALA A 381 -10.09 2.64 12.01
N ARG A 382 -10.82 3.69 12.43
CA ARG A 382 -10.35 4.96 13.05
C ARG A 382 -9.14 5.59 12.37
N ARG A 383 -9.36 6.58 11.52
CA ARG A 383 -8.29 7.25 10.77
C ARG A 383 -8.32 8.75 10.98
N LYS A 384 -7.24 9.44 10.63
CA LYS A 384 -7.16 10.91 10.69
C LYS A 384 -7.84 11.54 9.49
N PHE A 385 -7.76 10.89 8.34
CA PHE A 385 -8.24 11.42 7.07
C PHE A 385 -9.14 10.41 6.36
N LEU A 386 -10.20 10.95 5.73
CA LEU A 386 -10.98 10.26 4.71
C LEU A 386 -10.92 11.07 3.42
N THR A 387 -10.75 10.39 2.30
CA THR A 387 -10.75 11.00 0.98
C THR A 387 -11.80 10.37 0.10
N TYR A 388 -12.60 11.21 -0.53
CA TYR A 388 -13.73 10.82 -1.37
C TYR A 388 -13.83 11.77 -2.57
N LYS A 389 -14.51 11.32 -3.62
CA LYS A 389 -14.69 12.10 -4.85
C LYS A 389 -16.08 12.72 -4.92
N SER A 390 -17.13 11.94 -4.69
CA SER A 390 -18.52 12.40 -4.79
C SER A 390 -19.16 12.60 -3.43
N SER A 391 -19.62 13.83 -3.14
CA SER A 391 -20.39 14.11 -1.91
C SER A 391 -21.67 13.28 -1.83
N ALA A 392 -22.32 13.01 -2.97
CA ALA A 392 -23.52 12.19 -3.03
C ALA A 392 -23.21 10.71 -2.70
N SER A 393 -22.14 10.16 -3.26
CA SER A 393 -21.71 8.78 -2.97
C SER A 393 -21.28 8.64 -1.51
N MET A 394 -20.49 9.59 -1.00
CA MET A 394 -20.04 9.60 0.39
C MET A 394 -21.21 9.66 1.38
N LEU A 395 -22.24 10.49 1.11
CA LEU A 395 -23.42 10.55 1.97
C LEU A 395 -24.19 9.22 2.01
N LYS A 396 -24.33 8.55 0.85
CA LYS A 396 -24.96 7.21 0.76
C LYS A 396 -24.15 6.18 1.55
N CYS A 397 -22.82 6.22 1.41
CA CYS A 397 -21.91 5.35 2.15
C CYS A 397 -22.03 5.53 3.67
N LEU A 398 -22.07 6.77 4.18
CA LEU A 398 -22.24 7.03 5.61
C LEU A 398 -23.60 6.55 6.14
N ARG A 399 -24.68 6.72 5.36
CA ARG A 399 -26.01 6.19 5.72
C ARG A 399 -26.02 4.66 5.77
N PHE A 400 -25.32 4.01 4.85
CA PHE A 400 -25.15 2.55 4.87
C PHE A 400 -24.37 2.11 6.12
N TYR A 401 -23.26 2.78 6.43
CA TYR A 401 -22.47 2.50 7.63
C TYR A 401 -23.31 2.62 8.90
N ASP A 402 -24.11 3.67 9.07
CA ASP A 402 -25.01 3.83 10.22
C ASP A 402 -26.00 2.65 10.37
N LYS A 403 -26.47 2.10 9.25
CA LYS A 403 -27.39 0.96 9.24
C LYS A 403 -26.72 -0.33 9.73
N VAL A 404 -25.44 -0.55 9.41
CA VAL A 404 -24.76 -1.83 9.66
C VAL A 404 -23.76 -1.80 10.83
N LYS A 405 -23.36 -0.62 11.31
CA LYS A 405 -22.28 -0.47 12.30
C LYS A 405 -22.53 -1.19 13.60
N HIS A 406 -23.78 -1.24 14.06
CA HIS A 406 -24.09 -1.86 15.34
C HIS A 406 -23.92 -3.37 15.34
N ASP A 407 -24.12 -4.01 14.18
CA ASP A 407 -24.13 -5.47 14.02
C ASP A 407 -22.76 -6.01 13.59
N LYS A 408 -22.04 -5.27 12.74
CA LYS A 408 -20.84 -5.78 12.05
C LYS A 408 -19.53 -5.21 12.58
N PHE A 409 -19.57 -4.07 13.24
CA PHE A 409 -18.39 -3.24 13.45
C PHE A 409 -18.17 -2.97 14.95
N LEU A 410 -16.90 -2.92 15.35
CA LEU A 410 -16.53 -2.83 16.76
C LEU A 410 -16.63 -1.39 17.26
N TYR A 411 -16.12 -0.44 16.48
CA TYR A 411 -15.88 0.90 16.98
C TYR A 411 -17.05 1.87 16.79
N LYS A 412 -17.85 1.68 15.73
CA LYS A 412 -19.16 2.34 15.54
C LYS A 412 -19.07 3.86 15.55
N TYR A 413 -18.05 4.41 14.88
CA TYR A 413 -17.78 5.86 14.87
C TYR A 413 -18.97 6.70 14.39
N ASP A 414 -19.05 7.93 14.89
CA ASP A 414 -20.07 8.89 14.50
C ASP A 414 -19.54 9.89 13.46
N TYR A 415 -20.21 9.93 12.32
CA TYR A 415 -19.92 10.84 11.21
C TYR A 415 -21.06 11.86 10.97
N SER A 416 -21.87 12.15 11.99
CA SER A 416 -23.01 13.07 11.89
C SER A 416 -22.67 14.47 11.40
N ILE A 417 -21.48 14.98 11.74
CA ILE A 417 -21.01 16.29 11.26
C ILE A 417 -20.66 16.24 9.77
N LEU A 418 -19.95 15.20 9.31
CA LEU A 418 -19.65 15.03 7.89
C LEU A 418 -20.93 14.84 7.07
N LYS A 419 -21.89 14.02 7.54
CA LYS A 419 -23.20 13.88 6.88
C LYS A 419 -23.91 15.22 6.70
N ARG A 420 -23.88 16.09 7.72
CA ARG A 420 -24.47 17.43 7.65
C ARG A 420 -23.75 18.33 6.64
N GLN A 421 -22.42 18.30 6.61
CA GLN A 421 -21.62 19.05 5.63
C GLN A 421 -21.97 18.61 4.20
N LEU A 422 -21.96 17.30 3.93
CA LEU A 422 -22.29 16.73 2.62
C LEU A 422 -23.73 17.08 2.18
N PHE A 423 -24.69 17.02 3.10
CA PHE A 423 -26.08 17.38 2.82
C PHE A 423 -26.21 18.85 2.41
N ASN A 424 -25.52 19.75 3.12
CA ASN A 424 -25.53 21.18 2.80
C ASN A 424 -24.86 21.46 1.45
N ASP A 425 -23.75 20.78 1.14
CA ASP A 425 -23.04 20.94 -0.13
C ASP A 425 -23.90 20.53 -1.32
N LEU A 426 -24.64 19.42 -1.19
CA LEU A 426 -25.57 18.94 -2.23
C LEU A 426 -26.75 19.89 -2.46
N ASN A 427 -27.27 20.52 -1.40
CA ASN A 427 -28.37 21.48 -1.55
C ASN A 427 -27.92 22.80 -2.20
N ARG A 428 -26.69 23.23 -1.94
CA ARG A 428 -26.12 24.44 -2.57
C ARG A 428 -25.99 24.28 -4.09
N THR A 429 -25.57 23.11 -4.57
CA THR A 429 -25.43 22.83 -6.00
C THR A 429 -26.76 22.76 -6.78
N HIS A 430 -27.90 22.68 -6.09
CA HIS A 430 -29.23 22.72 -6.72
C HIS A 430 -29.85 24.12 -6.78
N SER A 431 -29.26 25.09 -6.07
CA SER A 431 -29.78 26.48 -5.98
C SER A 431 -29.03 27.47 -6.88
N SER A 432 -28.05 26.97 -7.64
CA SER A 432 -27.24 27.68 -8.64
C SER A 432 -27.49 27.07 -10.01
#